data_AF-A0AAD1R5E5-F1
#
_entry.id   AF-A0AAD1R5E5-F1
#
_cell.length_a   1.000
_cell.length_b   1.000
_cell.length_c   1.000
_cell.angle_alpha   90.00
_cell.angle_beta   90.00
_cell.angle_gamma   90.00
#
_symmetry.space_group_name_H-M   'P 1'
#
loop_
_entity.id
_entity.type
_entity.pdbx_description
1 polymer ?
#
loop_
_entity_poly.entity_id
_entity_poly.type
_entity_poly.pdbx_seq_one_letter_code
_entity_poly.pdbx_strand_id
1 'polypeptide(L)'
;MFLTQSFLTALQDSQVGNITWSNHSPVGICMKSSLFKPRERTWRLNKSLLLEADVSTTIKDLLTQYFIDNADLETTQTVLWEAHKSVIRRRFIAIGANRKKARSEEL
;
A
#
# COMPACT_ATOMS: atom_id res chain seq x y z
N MET A 1 7.59 9.23 -21.02
CA MET A 1 7.27 9.71 -19.65
C MET A 1 5.93 9.08 -19.27
N PHE A 2 5.88 8.27 -18.22
CA PHE A 2 4.63 7.61 -17.80
C PHE A 2 4.09 8.32 -16.56
N LEU A 3 2.90 8.92 -16.69
CA LEU A 3 2.18 9.53 -15.58
C LEU A 3 1.19 8.52 -15.00
N THR A 4 1.05 8.49 -13.68
CA THR A 4 0.07 7.65 -12.99
C THR A 4 -1.33 8.21 -13.18
N GLN A 5 -2.36 7.36 -13.34
CA GLN A 5 -3.75 7.79 -13.57
C GLN A 5 -4.26 8.81 -12.54
N SER A 6 -3.77 8.73 -11.30
CA SER A 6 -4.10 9.65 -10.21
C SER A 6 -3.67 11.11 -10.45
N PHE A 7 -2.73 11.35 -11.38
CA PHE A 7 -2.29 12.70 -11.78
C PHE A 7 -3.25 13.35 -12.77
N LEU A 8 -3.92 12.57 -13.63
CA LEU A 8 -4.92 13.11 -14.56
C LEU A 8 -6.07 13.78 -13.81
N THR A 9 -6.43 13.25 -12.64
CA THR A 9 -7.47 13.85 -11.78
C THR A 9 -7.06 15.21 -11.19
N ALA A 10 -5.76 15.53 -11.18
CA ALA A 10 -5.23 16.80 -10.68
C ALA A 10 -4.89 17.79 -11.82
N LEU A 11 -5.08 17.39 -13.08
CA LEU A 11 -4.89 18.24 -14.24
C LEU A 11 -5.96 19.34 -14.23
N GLN A 12 -5.52 20.60 -14.24
CA GLN A 12 -6.43 21.74 -14.31
C GLN A 12 -6.50 22.29 -15.72
N ASP A 13 -5.35 22.41 -16.37
CA ASP A 13 -5.26 22.92 -17.73
C ASP A 13 -4.04 22.33 -18.45
N SER A 14 -4.07 22.34 -19.78
CA SER A 14 -2.97 21.92 -20.63
C SER A 14 -2.92 22.78 -21.88
N GLN A 15 -1.71 23.21 -22.24
CA GLN A 15 -1.48 24.06 -23.39
C GLN A 15 -0.37 23.50 -24.27
N VAL A 16 -0.52 23.69 -25.58
CA VAL A 16 0.47 23.35 -26.59
C VAL A 16 0.97 24.68 -27.17
N GLY A 17 2.19 25.08 -26.82
CA GLY A 17 2.75 26.38 -27.18
C GLY A 17 3.23 26.42 -28.63
N ASN A 18 3.12 27.54 -29.32
CA ASN A 18 3.56 27.59 -30.72
C ASN A 18 5.04 27.98 -30.81
N ILE A 19 5.82 27.29 -31.65
CA ILE A 19 7.23 27.65 -31.89
C ILE A 19 7.56 27.46 -33.37
N THR A 20 8.36 28.39 -33.88
CA THR A 20 8.77 28.44 -35.28
C THR A 20 10.18 27.88 -35.53
N TRP A 21 10.97 27.69 -34.48
CA TRP A 21 12.38 27.27 -34.56
C TRP A 21 12.59 25.75 -34.43
N SER A 22 11.59 25.00 -33.96
CA SER A 22 11.62 23.54 -33.82
C SER A 22 10.31 22.96 -34.35
N ASN A 23 10.39 21.75 -34.89
CA ASN A 23 9.21 20.96 -35.26
C ASN A 23 8.51 20.34 -34.04
N HIS A 24 9.05 20.53 -32.82
CA HIS A 24 8.41 20.12 -31.59
C HIS A 24 7.91 21.32 -30.80
N SER A 25 6.58 21.37 -30.65
CA SER A 25 5.87 22.36 -29.84
C SER A 25 5.95 21.99 -28.34
N PRO A 26 6.22 22.96 -27.45
CA PRO A 26 6.29 22.74 -26.01
C PRO A 26 4.90 22.47 -25.46
N VAL A 27 4.79 21.43 -24.64
CA VAL A 27 3.56 21.09 -23.93
C VAL A 27 3.68 21.56 -22.49
N GLY A 28 2.82 22.51 -22.10
CA GLY A 28 2.69 23.01 -20.75
C GLY A 28 1.47 22.38 -20.06
N ILE A 29 1.60 22.09 -18.77
CA ILE A 29 0.53 21.52 -17.97
C ILE A 29 0.41 22.31 -16.67
N CYS A 30 -0.80 22.76 -16.33
CA CYS A 30 -1.13 23.31 -15.02
C CYS A 30 -1.85 22.23 -14.18
N MET A 31 -1.29 21.93 -13.02
CA MET A 31 -1.87 21.00 -12.06
C MET A 31 -2.42 21.75 -10.85
N LYS A 32 -3.60 21.35 -10.38
CA LYS A 32 -4.15 21.85 -9.13
C LYS A 32 -3.37 21.22 -7.99
N SER A 33 -2.65 22.03 -7.21
CA SER A 33 -2.00 21.57 -5.98
C SER A 33 -3.08 21.17 -4.97
N SER A 34 -3.41 19.88 -4.93
CA SER A 34 -4.19 19.34 -3.81
C SER A 34 -3.23 19.22 -2.62
N LEU A 35 -3.05 20.31 -1.87
CA LEU A 35 -2.31 20.29 -0.59
C LEU A 35 -2.87 19.22 0.38
N PHE A 36 -4.12 18.78 0.16
CA PHE A 36 -4.77 17.71 0.89
C PHE A 36 -5.52 16.76 -0.05
N LYS A 37 -4.82 15.78 -0.64
CA LYS A 37 -5.51 14.54 -1.02
C LYS A 37 -5.73 13.75 0.27
N PRO A 38 -6.98 13.41 0.65
CA PRO A 38 -7.19 12.51 1.78
C PRO A 38 -6.41 11.23 1.50
N ARG A 39 -5.58 10.83 2.47
CA ARG A 39 -4.79 9.60 2.37
C ARG A 39 -5.73 8.48 1.96
N GLU A 40 -5.46 7.84 0.82
CA GLU A 40 -6.30 6.75 0.32
C GLU A 40 -6.54 5.75 1.46
N ARG A 41 -7.80 5.30 1.62
CA ARG A 41 -8.21 4.30 2.63
C ARG A 41 -7.62 2.90 2.36
N THR A 42 -6.59 2.81 1.53
CA THR A 42 -5.86 1.58 1.25
C THR A 42 -4.76 1.42 2.29
N TRP A 43 -4.98 0.50 3.22
CA TRP A 43 -3.90 0.05 4.09
C TRP A 43 -2.77 -0.53 3.24
N ARG A 44 -1.54 -0.22 3.63
CA ARG A 44 -0.33 -0.76 3.03
C ARG A 44 0.48 -1.44 4.12
N LEU A 45 1.02 -2.61 3.79
CA LEU A 45 1.92 -3.34 4.69
C LEU A 45 3.18 -2.51 4.94
N ASN A 46 3.55 -2.35 6.22
CA ASN A 46 4.80 -1.70 6.57
C ASN A 46 5.97 -2.65 6.26
N LYS A 47 6.74 -2.33 5.22
CA LYS A 47 7.88 -3.14 4.78
C LYS A 47 8.98 -3.26 5.83
N SER A 48 9.13 -2.30 6.75
CA SER A 48 10.15 -2.38 7.80
C SER A 48 9.89 -3.57 8.73
N LEU A 49 8.62 -3.90 8.99
CA LEU A 49 8.24 -5.04 9.82
C LEU A 49 8.65 -6.39 9.20
N LEU A 50 8.86 -6.44 7.88
CA LEU A 50 9.31 -7.66 7.20
C LEU A 50 10.80 -7.91 7.36
N LEU A 51 11.57 -6.86 7.67
CA LEU A 51 13.02 -6.95 7.89
C LEU A 51 13.34 -7.42 9.32
N GLU A 52 12.39 -7.29 10.25
CA GLU A 52 12.48 -7.76 11.63
C GLU A 52 12.38 -9.30 11.65
N ALA A 53 13.45 -9.98 12.06
CA ALA A 53 13.53 -11.43 12.04
C ALA A 53 12.50 -12.11 12.96
N ASP A 54 12.23 -11.53 14.12
CA ASP A 54 11.22 -12.00 15.08
C ASP A 54 9.80 -11.94 14.50
N VAL A 55 9.49 -10.86 13.78
CA VAL A 55 8.21 -10.71 13.08
C VAL A 55 8.08 -11.75 11.97
N SER A 56 9.14 -11.96 11.17
CA SER A 56 9.14 -12.95 10.10
C SER A 56 8.88 -14.37 10.62
N THR A 57 9.58 -14.78 11.69
CA THR A 57 9.37 -16.10 12.33
C THR A 57 7.96 -16.22 12.87
N THR A 58 7.49 -15.22 13.62
CA THR A 58 6.12 -15.21 14.18
C THR A 58 5.05 -15.37 13.11
N ILE A 59 5.20 -14.70 11.97
CA ILE A 59 4.23 -14.78 10.87
C ILE A 59 4.28 -16.14 10.18
N LYS A 60 5.47 -16.73 10.01
CA LYS A 60 5.62 -18.09 9.45
C LYS A 60 4.95 -19.14 10.34
N ASP A 61 5.16 -19.06 11.65
CA ASP A 61 4.56 -19.99 12.61
C ASP A 61 3.04 -19.86 12.61
N LEU A 62 2.53 -18.62 12.63
CA LEU A 62 1.10 -18.35 12.55
C LEU A 62 0.47 -18.87 11.26
N LEU A 63 1.13 -18.67 10.12
CA LEU A 63 0.69 -19.18 8.82
C LEU A 63 0.62 -20.70 8.80
N THR A 64 1.65 -21.35 9.32
CA THR A 64 1.75 -22.81 9.40
C THR A 64 0.62 -23.37 10.25
N GLN A 65 0.40 -22.81 11.45
CA GLN A 65 -0.71 -23.18 12.33
C GLN A 65 -2.07 -22.95 11.66
N TYR A 66 -2.27 -21.78 11.04
CA TYR A 66 -3.53 -21.48 10.36
C TYR A 66 -3.89 -22.53 9.31
N PHE A 67 -2.94 -22.94 8.46
CA PHE A 67 -3.23 -23.93 7.45
C PHE A 67 -3.39 -25.35 8.03
N ILE A 68 -2.65 -25.71 9.07
CA ILE A 68 -2.88 -26.99 9.78
C ILE A 68 -4.29 -27.04 10.36
N ASP A 69 -4.75 -25.97 11.00
CA ASP A 69 -6.03 -25.92 11.70
C ASP A 69 -7.24 -25.85 10.74
N ASN A 70 -7.03 -25.35 9.52
CA ASN A 70 -8.13 -25.02 8.58
C ASN A 70 -8.07 -25.79 7.26
N ALA A 71 -7.06 -26.63 7.01
CA ALA A 71 -6.93 -27.38 5.75
C ALA A 71 -8.02 -28.43 5.55
N ASP A 72 -8.50 -29.05 6.64
CA ASP A 72 -9.47 -30.16 6.59
C ASP A 72 -10.93 -29.72 6.75
N LEU A 73 -11.19 -28.43 6.94
CA LEU A 73 -12.55 -27.92 6.95
C LEU A 73 -13.12 -28.03 5.53
N GLU A 74 -14.40 -28.37 5.38
CA GLU A 74 -15.15 -28.36 4.11
C GLU A 74 -15.37 -26.94 3.55
N THR A 75 -14.35 -26.09 3.66
CA THR A 75 -14.35 -24.70 3.23
C THR A 75 -13.72 -24.62 1.85
N THR A 76 -14.27 -23.78 0.98
CA THR A 76 -13.66 -23.57 -0.35
C THR A 76 -12.26 -22.95 -0.22
N GLN A 77 -11.35 -23.32 -1.13
CA GLN A 77 -10.00 -22.75 -1.18
C GLN A 77 -10.00 -21.21 -1.27
N THR A 78 -11.01 -20.62 -1.93
CA THR A 78 -11.18 -19.17 -2.00
C THR A 78 -11.43 -18.55 -0.63
N VAL A 79 -12.32 -19.12 0.17
CA VAL A 79 -12.61 -18.61 1.51
C VAL A 79 -11.40 -18.81 2.43
N LEU A 80 -10.73 -19.96 2.34
CA LEU A 80 -9.47 -20.19 3.06
C LEU A 80 -8.41 -19.13 2.70
N TRP A 81 -8.31 -18.78 1.41
CA TRP A 81 -7.41 -17.74 0.92
C TRP A 81 -7.82 -16.32 1.37
N GLU A 82 -9.10 -15.97 1.39
CA GLU A 82 -9.51 -14.65 1.87
C GLU A 82 -9.34 -14.50 3.39
N ALA A 83 -9.61 -15.58 4.13
CA ALA A 83 -9.50 -15.60 5.58
C ALA A 83 -8.03 -15.50 6.05
N HIS A 84 -7.10 -16.28 5.49
CA HIS A 84 -5.70 -16.21 5.93
C HIS A 84 -5.08 -14.82 5.66
N LYS A 85 -5.41 -14.17 4.52
CA LYS A 85 -4.98 -12.79 4.22
C LYS A 85 -5.46 -11.82 5.31
N SER A 86 -6.70 -11.98 5.75
CA SER A 86 -7.31 -11.15 6.78
C SER A 86 -6.62 -11.35 8.14
N VAL A 87 -6.29 -12.60 8.50
CA VAL A 87 -5.57 -12.95 9.73
C VAL A 87 -4.17 -12.34 9.75
N ILE A 88 -3.39 -12.54 8.68
CA ILE A 88 -2.02 -12.01 8.57
C ILE A 88 -2.02 -10.49 8.62
N ARG A 89 -2.93 -9.85 7.88
CA ARG A 89 -3.07 -8.40 7.89
C ARG A 89 -3.36 -7.88 9.29
N ARG A 90 -4.30 -8.49 10.01
CA ARG A 90 -4.61 -8.14 11.41
C ARG A 90 -3.36 -8.24 12.27
N ARG A 91 -2.58 -9.31 12.11
CA ARG A 91 -1.34 -9.51 12.87
C ARG A 91 -0.31 -8.40 12.61
N PHE A 92 -0.07 -8.04 11.35
CA PHE A 92 0.84 -6.94 11.01
C PHE A 92 0.38 -5.60 11.55
N ILE A 93 -0.92 -5.31 11.53
CA ILE A 93 -1.48 -4.08 12.10
C ILE A 93 -1.22 -4.03 13.62
N ALA A 94 -1.47 -5.13 14.33
CA ALA A 94 -1.25 -5.21 15.78
C ALA A 94 0.22 -5.01 16.15
N ILE A 95 1.14 -5.69 15.45
CA ILE A 95 2.58 -5.53 15.66
C ILE A 95 3.00 -4.07 15.39
N GLY A 96 2.59 -3.50 14.26
CA GLY A 96 2.90 -2.12 13.92
C GLY A 96 2.40 -1.10 14.95
N ALA A 97 1.20 -1.31 15.50
CA ALA A 97 0.63 -0.47 16.55
C ALA A 97 1.43 -0.58 17.86
N ASN A 98 1.76 -1.80 18.29
CA ASN A 98 2.57 -2.04 19.49
C ASN A 98 3.96 -1.41 19.38
N ARG A 99 4.64 -1.58 18.24
CA ARG A 99 5.95 -0.96 17.98
C ARG A 99 5.88 0.56 17.97
N LYS A 100 4.79 1.14 17.46
CA LYS A 100 4.59 2.60 17.50
C LYS A 100 4.41 3.09 18.93
N LYS A 101 3.66 2.36 19.75
CA LYS A 101 3.44 2.66 21.17
C LYS A 101 4.75 2.59 21.97
N ALA A 102 5.52 1.52 21.82
CA ALA A 102 6.81 1.35 22.50
C ALA A 102 7.76 2.53 22.19
N ARG A 103 7.89 2.91 20.91
CA ARG A 103 8.72 4.07 20.53
C ARG A 103 8.25 5.41 21.07
N SER A 104 6.95 5.57 21.36
CA SER A 104 6.44 6.82 21.95
C SER A 104 6.59 6.87 23.46
N GLU A 105 6.82 5.74 24.12
CA GLU A 105 7.03 5.66 25.58
C GLU A 105 8.52 5.81 25.95
N GLU A 106 9.42 5.59 24.99
CA GLU A 106 10.88 5.78 25.13
C GLU A 106 11.34 7.24 24.90
N LEU A 107 10.44 8.12 24.44
CA LEU A 107 10.67 9.55 24.17
C LEU A 107 10.05 10.42 25.28
#